data_AF-A0A091CLB8-F1
#
_entry.id   AF-A0A091CLB8-F1
#
_cell.length_a   1.000
_cell.length_b   1.000
_cell.length_c   1.000
_cell.angle_alpha   90.00
_cell.angle_beta   90.00
_cell.angle_gamma   90.00
#
_symmetry.space_group_name_H-M   'P 1'
#
loop_
_entity.id
_entity.type
_entity.pdbx_description
1 polymer ?
#
loop_
_entity_poly.entity_id
_entity_poly.type
_entity_poly.pdbx_seq_one_letter_code
_entity_poly.pdbx_strand_id
1 'polypeptide(L)'
;MKEQTLEWRMQLPSFEKCKLILKWKNKNVSYTSCASAYFNNTLDFESENLTLLIKSAKPQYSGLYKLELTNVNGTVSCIQFKVSVFDHVEKPCLKEEWKAMGEGKCLVNLFCLGSRNGNVSYAWYRGNEKISALRNLSHLVVHLDANELDKYTCNVSNPASWASESLHLTQGCLEPRFPLLFVVIMILVTLFLGTLTCFFVWKRKRKQSQSSPQELLTVYEDVKEIGRNQVGHARVLVWKILFGG
;
A
#
# COMPACT_ATOMS: atom_id res chain seq x y z
N MET A 1 -60.64 36.97 -1.37
CA MET A 1 -60.17 36.28 -0.14
C MET A 1 -58.69 36.58 0.00
N LYS A 2 -58.21 36.90 1.21
CA LYS A 2 -56.76 36.90 1.45
C LYS A 2 -56.32 35.43 1.45
N GLU A 3 -55.27 35.10 0.73
CA GLU A 3 -54.89 33.72 0.39
C GLU A 3 -53.58 33.35 1.07
N GLN A 4 -53.44 32.06 1.41
CA GLN A 4 -52.18 31.56 1.94
C GLN A 4 -51.12 31.50 0.83
N THR A 5 -49.92 31.95 1.15
CA THR A 5 -48.77 31.91 0.24
C THR A 5 -47.61 31.20 0.94
N LEU A 6 -46.90 30.37 0.19
CA LEU A 6 -45.75 29.64 0.68
C LEU A 6 -44.52 29.96 -0.16
N GLU A 7 -43.38 30.14 0.50
CA GLU A 7 -42.11 30.38 -0.17
C GLU A 7 -41.00 29.53 0.44
N TRP A 8 -40.30 28.75 -0.39
CA TRP A 8 -39.04 28.13 -0.02
C TRP A 8 -37.88 29.03 -0.40
N ARG A 9 -36.94 29.22 0.52
CA ARG A 9 -35.80 30.12 0.35
C ARG A 9 -34.49 29.45 0.72
N MET A 10 -33.43 29.86 0.03
CA MET A 10 -32.05 29.53 0.33
C MET A 10 -31.16 30.60 -0.30
N GLN A 11 -30.12 31.01 0.40
CA GLN A 11 -29.06 31.82 -0.20
C GLN A 11 -28.26 30.93 -1.17
N LEU A 12 -28.39 31.17 -2.48
CA LEU A 12 -27.68 30.37 -3.48
C LEU A 12 -26.24 30.89 -3.65
N PRO A 13 -25.19 30.12 -3.36
CA PRO A 13 -23.80 30.58 -3.44
C PRO A 13 -23.42 31.15 -4.81
N SER A 14 -23.91 30.53 -5.89
CA SER A 14 -23.65 30.97 -7.27
C SER A 14 -24.47 32.19 -7.70
N PHE A 15 -25.47 32.59 -6.91
CA PHE A 15 -26.40 33.66 -7.24
C PHE A 15 -26.73 34.46 -5.98
N GLU A 16 -25.80 35.27 -5.47
CA GLU A 16 -25.92 35.94 -4.17
C GLU A 16 -27.20 36.79 -4.00
N LYS A 17 -27.80 37.28 -5.09
CA LYS A 17 -29.08 38.01 -5.04
C LYS A 17 -30.31 37.10 -5.06
N CYS A 18 -30.16 35.84 -5.46
CA CYS A 18 -31.24 34.86 -5.53
C CYS A 18 -31.42 34.16 -4.18
N LYS A 19 -32.56 34.44 -3.54
CA LYS A 19 -32.94 33.86 -2.24
C LYS A 19 -34.17 32.97 -2.30
N LEU A 20 -34.97 33.08 -3.36
CA LEU A 20 -36.24 32.38 -3.50
C LEU A 20 -36.03 31.16 -4.39
N ILE A 21 -36.38 29.98 -3.89
CA ILE A 21 -36.35 28.72 -4.65
C ILE A 21 -37.65 28.57 -5.43
N LEU A 22 -38.77 28.56 -4.70
CA LEU A 22 -40.09 28.45 -5.28
C LEU A 22 -41.10 29.24 -4.45
N LYS A 23 -42.19 29.59 -5.12
CA LYS A 23 -43.39 30.18 -4.54
C LYS A 23 -44.57 29.31 -4.90
N TRP A 24 -45.39 28.98 -3.90
CA TRP A 24 -46.64 28.28 -4.11
C TRP A 24 -47.80 29.17 -3.66
N LYS A 25 -48.76 29.35 -4.55
CA LYS A 25 -49.97 30.14 -4.34
C LYS A 25 -51.08 29.62 -5.24
N ASN A 26 -52.30 29.50 -4.70
CA ASN A 26 -53.49 29.09 -5.47
C ASN A 26 -53.30 27.78 -6.24
N LYS A 27 -52.71 26.78 -5.57
CA LYS A 27 -52.37 25.47 -6.14
C LYS A 27 -51.36 25.50 -7.30
N ASN A 28 -50.80 26.67 -7.61
CA ASN A 28 -49.76 26.82 -8.62
C ASN A 28 -48.40 26.97 -7.95
N VAL A 29 -47.42 26.21 -8.43
CA VAL A 29 -46.02 26.33 -8.05
C VAL A 29 -45.27 27.10 -9.14
N SER A 30 -44.45 28.08 -8.74
CA SER A 30 -43.53 28.78 -9.61
C SER A 30 -42.12 28.69 -9.05
N TYR A 31 -41.21 28.15 -9.87
CA TYR A 31 -39.78 28.08 -9.56
C TYR A 31 -39.09 29.33 -10.11
N THR A 32 -38.09 29.84 -9.41
CA THR A 32 -37.28 30.94 -9.93
C THR A 32 -36.25 30.42 -10.93
N SER A 33 -35.95 31.21 -11.96
CA SER A 33 -34.97 30.84 -12.99
C SER A 33 -33.58 30.54 -12.41
N CYS A 34 -33.16 31.31 -11.40
CA CYS A 34 -31.89 31.09 -10.71
C CYS A 34 -31.88 29.79 -9.90
N ALA A 35 -32.96 29.43 -9.21
CA ALA A 35 -33.04 28.15 -8.51
C ALA A 35 -33.08 26.98 -9.50
N SER A 36 -33.90 27.07 -10.55
CA SER A 36 -33.93 26.10 -11.65
C SER A 36 -32.53 25.88 -12.25
N ALA A 37 -31.77 26.94 -12.51
CA ALA A 37 -30.39 26.83 -12.99
C ALA A 37 -29.45 26.19 -11.96
N TYR A 38 -29.47 26.65 -10.71
CA TYR A 38 -28.57 26.16 -9.66
C TYR A 38 -28.78 24.68 -9.34
N PHE A 39 -30.03 24.23 -9.29
CA PHE A 39 -30.40 22.84 -9.04
C PHE A 39 -30.53 22.00 -10.32
N ASN A 40 -30.08 22.51 -11.47
CA ASN A 40 -30.13 21.82 -12.77
C ASN A 40 -31.52 21.27 -13.13
N ASN A 41 -32.59 22.00 -12.81
CA ASN A 41 -33.99 21.61 -13.03
C ASN A 41 -34.40 20.29 -12.37
N THR A 42 -33.74 19.89 -11.27
CA THR A 42 -34.04 18.65 -10.52
C THR A 42 -34.92 18.86 -9.28
N LEU A 43 -35.57 20.02 -9.19
CA LEU A 43 -36.48 20.36 -8.11
C LEU A 43 -37.88 19.81 -8.38
N ASP A 44 -38.57 19.42 -7.32
CA ASP A 44 -39.98 19.07 -7.33
C ASP A 44 -40.66 19.57 -6.06
N PHE A 45 -41.99 19.65 -6.06
CA PHE A 45 -42.75 20.18 -4.94
C PHE A 45 -44.00 19.34 -4.68
N GLU A 46 -44.08 18.83 -3.44
CA GLU A 46 -45.24 18.09 -2.98
C GLU A 46 -46.15 19.01 -2.17
N SER A 47 -47.31 19.35 -2.73
CA SER A 47 -48.20 20.34 -2.12
C SER A 47 -48.97 19.84 -0.90
N GLU A 48 -49.09 18.53 -0.71
CA GLU A 48 -49.86 17.94 0.41
C GLU A 48 -49.19 18.18 1.77
N ASN A 49 -47.86 18.07 1.81
CA ASN A 49 -47.04 18.22 3.02
C ASN A 49 -46.05 19.38 2.94
N LEU A 50 -46.10 20.18 1.86
CA LEU A 50 -45.29 21.37 1.63
C LEU A 50 -43.79 21.06 1.43
N THR A 51 -43.46 19.86 0.94
CA THR A 51 -42.09 19.37 0.82
C THR A 51 -41.41 19.86 -0.44
N LEU A 52 -40.19 20.41 -0.27
CA LEU A 52 -39.25 20.65 -1.36
C LEU A 52 -38.43 19.37 -1.61
N LEU A 53 -38.49 18.84 -2.83
CA LEU A 53 -37.75 17.65 -3.24
C LEU A 53 -36.57 18.04 -4.14
N ILE A 54 -35.41 17.44 -3.89
CA ILE A 54 -34.18 17.62 -4.70
C ILE A 54 -33.72 16.23 -5.16
N LYS A 55 -34.06 15.83 -6.39
CA LYS A 55 -33.92 14.42 -6.85
C LYS A 55 -32.47 13.95 -7.04
N SER A 56 -31.53 14.88 -7.28
CA SER A 56 -30.11 14.56 -7.47
C SER A 56 -29.25 15.47 -6.60
N ALA A 57 -29.35 15.28 -5.28
CA ALA A 57 -28.64 16.10 -4.31
C ALA A 57 -27.12 16.03 -4.50
N LYS A 58 -26.46 17.19 -4.41
CA LYS A 58 -24.99 17.34 -4.51
C LYS A 58 -24.48 18.08 -3.27
N PRO A 59 -23.22 17.89 -2.86
CA PRO A 59 -22.65 18.58 -1.69
C PRO A 59 -22.80 20.10 -1.76
N GLN A 60 -22.70 20.67 -2.96
CA GLN A 60 -22.88 22.10 -3.20
C GLN A 60 -24.25 22.63 -2.76
N TYR A 61 -25.29 21.79 -2.75
CA TYR A 61 -26.64 22.16 -2.31
C TYR A 61 -26.78 22.19 -0.78
N SER A 62 -25.72 21.94 -0.02
CA SER A 62 -25.74 22.14 1.43
C SER A 62 -25.99 23.59 1.79
N GLY A 63 -26.75 23.83 2.86
CA GLY A 63 -26.97 25.18 3.36
C GLY A 63 -28.18 25.32 4.26
N LEU A 64 -28.53 26.56 4.55
CA LEU A 64 -29.69 26.92 5.36
C LEU A 64 -30.90 27.17 4.45
N TYR A 65 -31.85 26.27 4.50
CA TYR A 65 -33.13 26.39 3.83
C TYR A 65 -34.15 27.00 4.79
N LYS A 66 -35.08 27.79 4.25
CA LYS A 66 -36.17 28.39 5.00
C LYS A 66 -37.49 28.16 4.28
N LEU A 67 -38.51 27.79 5.05
CA LEU A 67 -39.89 27.74 4.61
C LEU A 67 -40.64 28.90 5.25
N GLU A 68 -41.19 29.80 4.44
CA GLU A 68 -42.02 30.92 4.88
C GLU A 68 -43.48 30.69 4.51
N LEU A 69 -44.34 30.72 5.52
CA LEU A 69 -45.78 30.55 5.39
C LEU A 69 -46.47 31.87 5.73
N THR A 70 -47.11 32.49 4.75
CA THR A 70 -47.89 33.71 4.93
C THR A 70 -49.36 33.35 5.02
N ASN A 71 -49.96 33.58 6.19
CA ASN A 71 -51.39 33.34 6.39
C ASN A 71 -52.24 34.46 5.76
N VAL A 72 -53.55 34.24 5.67
CA VAL A 72 -54.56 35.21 5.18
C VAL A 72 -54.51 36.54 5.93
N ASN A 73 -54.06 36.56 7.18
CA ASN A 73 -53.91 37.78 7.97
C ASN A 73 -52.60 38.54 7.68
N GLY A 74 -51.74 38.02 6.80
CA GLY A 74 -50.42 38.58 6.50
C GLY A 74 -49.32 38.18 7.48
N THR A 75 -49.64 37.42 8.54
CA THR A 75 -48.66 36.89 9.49
C THR A 75 -47.77 35.88 8.78
N VAL A 76 -46.44 36.04 8.92
CA VAL A 76 -45.43 35.15 8.35
C VAL A 76 -44.87 34.24 9.45
N SER A 77 -44.97 32.93 9.24
CA SER A 77 -44.27 31.92 10.04
C SER A 77 -43.05 31.42 9.26
N CYS A 78 -41.93 31.19 9.95
CA CYS A 78 -40.67 30.76 9.32
C CYS A 78 -40.15 29.49 10.00
N ILE A 79 -39.81 28.48 9.19
CA ILE A 79 -39.17 27.24 9.63
C ILE A 79 -37.82 27.15 8.94
N GLN A 80 -36.76 26.79 9.67
CA GLN A 80 -35.40 26.71 9.14
C GLN A 80 -34.86 25.29 9.19
N PHE A 81 -34.14 24.90 8.13
CA PHE A 81 -33.52 23.58 7.98
C PHE A 81 -32.04 23.76 7.66
N LYS A 82 -31.17 23.21 8.50
CA LYS A 82 -29.74 23.12 8.20
C LYS A 82 -29.50 21.80 7.47
N VAL A 83 -29.31 21.87 6.16
CA VAL A 83 -29.13 20.70 5.30
C VAL A 83 -27.64 20.54 5.00
N SER A 84 -27.11 19.33 5.16
CA SER A 84 -25.74 18.96 4.79
C SER A 84 -25.79 17.73 3.90
N VAL A 85 -25.28 17.86 2.69
CA VAL A 85 -25.22 16.80 1.68
C VAL A 85 -23.78 16.34 1.57
N PHE A 86 -23.57 15.04 1.63
CA PHE A 86 -22.25 14.42 1.56
C PHE A 86 -22.20 13.46 0.36
N ASP A 87 -21.05 13.41 -0.31
CA ASP A 87 -20.81 12.38 -1.31
C ASP A 87 -20.75 11.00 -0.65
N HIS A 88 -21.05 9.97 -1.44
CA HIS A 88 -20.84 8.60 -1.01
C HIS A 88 -19.35 8.34 -0.75
N VAL A 89 -19.02 7.69 0.37
CA VAL A 89 -17.64 7.31 0.68
C VAL A 89 -17.25 6.11 -0.18
N GLU A 90 -16.29 6.33 -1.08
CA GLU A 90 -15.69 5.25 -1.86
C GLU A 90 -14.81 4.34 -1.00
N LYS A 91 -14.61 3.10 -1.49
CA LYS A 91 -13.76 2.12 -0.82
C LYS A 91 -12.31 2.66 -0.70
N PRO A 92 -11.73 2.76 0.51
CA PRO A 92 -10.38 3.29 0.68
C PRO A 92 -9.31 2.30 0.18
N CYS A 93 -8.12 2.81 -0.13
CA CYS A 93 -6.95 1.99 -0.46
C CYS A 93 -5.99 1.98 0.73
N LEU A 94 -5.56 0.79 1.14
CA LEU A 94 -4.54 0.61 2.17
C LEU A 94 -3.16 0.43 1.56
N LYS A 95 -2.16 1.12 2.14
CA LYS A 95 -0.74 0.92 1.86
C LYS A 95 0.03 0.69 3.15
N GLU A 96 1.06 -0.14 3.06
CA GLU A 96 1.98 -0.42 4.15
C GLU A 96 3.42 -0.07 3.76
N GLU A 97 4.18 0.49 4.68
CA GLU A 97 5.61 0.73 4.54
C GLU A 97 6.35 0.17 5.77
N TRP A 98 7.28 -0.75 5.51
CA TRP A 98 8.03 -1.47 6.53
C TRP A 98 9.38 -0.81 6.80
N LYS A 99 9.75 -0.73 8.08
CA LYS A 99 11.06 -0.27 8.54
C LYS A 99 11.61 -1.23 9.59
N ALA A 100 12.78 -1.81 9.30
CA ALA A 100 13.51 -2.60 10.28
C ALA A 100 14.08 -1.68 11.37
N MET A 101 13.89 -2.05 12.64
CA MET A 101 14.38 -1.29 13.80
C MET A 101 15.52 -2.01 14.53
N GLY A 102 15.94 -3.19 14.05
CA GLY A 102 16.89 -4.07 14.74
C GLY A 102 16.20 -5.01 15.75
N GLU A 103 16.94 -6.01 16.22
CA GLU A 103 16.50 -6.95 17.28
C GLU A 103 15.19 -7.73 17.00
N GLY A 104 14.81 -7.89 15.73
CA GLY A 104 13.57 -8.59 15.37
C GLY A 104 12.30 -7.75 15.54
N LYS A 105 12.44 -6.43 15.72
CA LYS A 105 11.34 -5.47 15.77
C LYS A 105 11.14 -4.78 14.43
N CYS A 106 9.87 -4.68 14.03
CA CYS A 106 9.41 -4.00 12.83
C CYS A 106 8.59 -2.78 13.20
N LEU A 107 8.81 -1.67 12.49
CA LEU A 107 7.89 -0.54 12.46
C LEU A 107 7.15 -0.54 11.13
N VAL A 108 5.82 -0.47 11.18
CA VAL A 108 4.95 -0.44 10.00
C VAL A 108 4.18 0.86 9.98
N ASN A 109 4.28 1.58 8.88
CA ASN A 109 3.43 2.73 8.59
C ASN A 109 2.28 2.27 7.71
N LEU A 110 1.06 2.42 8.21
CA LEU A 110 -0.17 2.10 7.48
C LEU A 110 -0.83 3.40 7.04
N PHE A 111 -1.09 3.50 5.75
CA PHE A 111 -1.75 4.65 5.13
C PHE A 111 -3.08 4.22 4.54
N CYS A 112 -4.14 4.90 4.96
CA CYS A 112 -5.49 4.77 4.45
C CYS A 112 -5.78 5.92 3.51
N LEU A 113 -5.58 5.66 2.22
CA LEU A 113 -5.84 6.60 1.16
C LEU A 113 -7.34 6.57 0.87
N GLY A 114 -8.04 7.54 1.45
CA GLY A 114 -9.49 7.71 1.34
C GLY A 114 -9.90 8.77 0.32
N SER A 115 -11.22 8.91 0.14
CA SER A 115 -11.84 9.87 -0.77
C SER A 115 -11.23 11.27 -0.67
N ARG A 116 -11.00 11.88 -1.84
CA ARG A 116 -10.35 13.20 -2.03
C ARG A 116 -11.05 14.35 -1.31
N ASN A 117 -12.30 14.15 -0.86
CA ASN A 117 -13.14 15.20 -0.30
C ASN A 117 -12.97 15.28 1.23
N GLY A 118 -12.34 16.37 1.69
CA GLY A 118 -11.79 16.57 3.03
C GLY A 118 -12.78 16.71 4.20
N ASN A 119 -13.89 15.96 4.21
CA ASN A 119 -14.85 15.95 5.31
C ASN A 119 -15.23 14.52 5.73
N VAL A 120 -14.22 13.66 5.87
CA VAL A 120 -14.35 12.27 6.31
C VAL A 120 -13.60 12.04 7.62
N SER A 121 -14.05 11.08 8.39
CA SER A 121 -13.41 10.60 9.62
C SER A 121 -12.80 9.22 9.39
N TYR A 122 -11.64 8.99 10.00
CA TYR A 122 -10.90 7.72 9.91
C TYR A 122 -10.97 6.98 11.24
N ALA A 123 -11.19 5.68 11.17
CA ALA A 123 -11.12 4.77 12.32
C ALA A 123 -10.32 3.52 11.94
N TRP A 124 -9.37 3.17 12.80
CA TRP A 124 -8.53 1.98 12.62
C TRP A 124 -8.93 0.87 13.57
N TYR A 125 -8.83 -0.36 13.10
CA TYR A 125 -9.13 -1.57 13.87
C TYR A 125 -7.99 -2.57 13.71
N ARG A 126 -7.63 -3.24 14.82
CA ARG A 126 -6.77 -4.44 14.86
C ARG A 126 -7.69 -5.63 15.15
N GLY A 127 -7.89 -6.52 14.18
CA GLY A 127 -8.95 -7.52 14.24
C GLY A 127 -10.32 -6.87 14.40
N ASN A 128 -10.98 -7.10 15.54
CA ASN A 128 -12.28 -6.51 15.87
C ASN A 128 -12.18 -5.32 16.82
N GLU A 129 -10.98 -5.03 17.35
CA GLU A 129 -10.80 -4.00 18.35
C GLU A 129 -10.46 -2.67 17.71
N LYS A 130 -11.18 -1.61 18.11
CA LYS A 130 -10.90 -0.26 17.64
C LYS A 130 -9.62 0.25 18.30
N ILE A 131 -8.66 0.62 17.48
CA ILE A 131 -7.43 1.27 17.94
C ILE A 131 -7.84 2.67 18.38
N SER A 132 -7.65 2.98 19.67
CA SER A 132 -7.98 4.27 20.26
C SER A 132 -7.02 5.35 19.76
N ALA A 133 -7.17 5.76 18.49
CA ALA A 133 -6.43 6.88 17.94
C ALA A 133 -7.13 8.18 18.32
N LEU A 134 -6.44 9.04 19.06
CA LEU A 134 -6.88 10.39 19.46
C LEU A 134 -6.97 11.37 18.28
N ARG A 135 -6.83 10.94 17.03
CA ARG A 135 -6.90 11.82 15.86
C ARG A 135 -7.46 11.05 14.66
N ASN A 136 -8.40 11.68 13.95
CA ASN A 136 -8.93 11.27 12.65
C ASN A 136 -7.82 11.26 11.57
N LEU A 137 -6.82 10.40 11.72
CA LEU A 137 -5.67 10.32 10.83
C LEU A 137 -5.81 9.15 9.89
N SER A 138 -5.55 9.42 8.62
CA SER A 138 -5.34 8.43 7.58
C SER A 138 -4.05 7.62 7.77
N HIS A 139 -3.21 7.96 8.75
CA HIS A 139 -1.92 7.31 9.01
C HIS A 139 -1.91 6.68 10.40
N LEU A 140 -1.50 5.43 10.46
CA LEU A 140 -1.33 4.65 11.68
C LEU A 140 0.10 4.08 11.72
N VAL A 141 0.77 4.20 12.87
CA VAL A 141 2.09 3.61 13.09
C VAL A 141 1.95 2.44 14.05
N VAL A 142 2.48 1.28 13.66
CA VAL A 142 2.40 0.04 14.43
C VAL A 142 3.82 -0.48 14.69
N HIS A 143 4.06 -0.95 15.91
CA HIS A 143 5.28 -1.69 16.27
C HIS A 143 4.90 -3.16 16.39
N LEU A 144 5.62 -4.02 15.68
CA LEU A 144 5.37 -5.45 15.64
C LEU A 144 6.63 -6.22 16.02
N ASP A 145 6.44 -7.29 16.77
CA ASP A 145 7.42 -8.37 16.85
C ASP A 145 7.28 -9.26 15.61
N ALA A 146 8.38 -9.87 15.16
CA ALA A 146 8.48 -10.56 13.87
C ALA A 146 7.43 -11.66 13.58
N ASN A 147 6.63 -12.07 14.56
CA ASN A 147 5.62 -13.14 14.45
C ASN A 147 4.15 -12.67 14.62
N GLU A 148 3.88 -11.37 14.77
CA GLU A 148 2.50 -10.87 14.89
C GLU A 148 1.84 -10.69 13.51
N LEU A 149 0.97 -11.62 13.14
CA LEU A 149 0.17 -11.58 11.91
C LEU A 149 -1.23 -11.04 12.20
N ASP A 150 -1.35 -9.72 12.23
CA ASP A 150 -2.63 -9.07 12.51
C ASP A 150 -3.30 -8.50 11.27
N LYS A 151 -4.64 -8.56 11.30
CA LYS A 151 -5.50 -7.89 10.34
C LYS A 151 -5.73 -6.46 10.79
N TYR A 152 -5.38 -5.51 9.94
CA TYR A 152 -5.69 -4.10 10.14
C TYR A 152 -6.80 -3.67 9.19
N THR A 153 -7.78 -2.95 9.72
CA THR A 153 -8.89 -2.41 8.95
C THR A 153 -8.95 -0.90 9.13
N CYS A 154 -8.99 -0.17 8.02
CA CYS A 154 -9.33 1.25 8.03
C CYS A 154 -10.78 1.41 7.61
N ASN A 155 -11.56 2.14 8.41
CA ASN A 155 -12.89 2.61 8.10
C ASN A 155 -12.85 4.12 7.84
N VAL A 156 -13.38 4.54 6.71
CA VAL A 156 -13.57 5.94 6.33
C VAL A 156 -15.07 6.21 6.32
N SER A 157 -15.50 7.29 6.97
CA SER A 157 -16.92 7.60 7.13
C SER A 157 -17.23 9.09 7.05
N ASN A 158 -18.43 9.40 6.62
CA ASN A 158 -19.06 10.70 6.78
C ASN A 158 -20.49 10.48 7.34
N PRO A 159 -21.25 11.55 7.69
CA PRO A 159 -22.59 11.38 8.26
C PRO A 159 -23.60 10.63 7.38
N ALA A 160 -23.34 10.50 6.08
CA ALA A 160 -24.26 9.85 5.14
C ALA A 160 -23.85 8.43 4.74
N SER A 161 -22.56 8.06 4.82
CA SER A 161 -22.06 6.77 4.35
C SER A 161 -20.69 6.43 4.93
N TRP A 162 -20.29 5.16 4.78
CA TRP A 162 -19.00 4.65 5.23
C TRP A 162 -18.50 3.55 4.30
N ALA A 163 -17.18 3.37 4.26
CA ALA A 163 -16.53 2.27 3.57
C ALA A 163 -15.26 1.85 4.33
N SER A 164 -14.81 0.62 4.12
CA SER A 164 -13.63 0.11 4.79
C SER A 164 -12.82 -0.82 3.90
N GLU A 165 -11.52 -0.90 4.18
CA GLU A 165 -10.59 -1.85 3.57
C GLU A 165 -9.76 -2.52 4.65
N SER A 166 -9.39 -3.78 4.41
CA SER A 166 -8.57 -4.55 5.34
C SER A 166 -7.31 -5.10 4.69
N LEU A 167 -6.26 -5.18 5.47
CA LEU A 167 -4.97 -5.74 5.08
C LEU A 167 -4.50 -6.70 6.17
N HIS A 168 -3.98 -7.85 5.75
CA HIS A 168 -3.27 -8.76 6.62
C HIS A 168 -1.79 -8.43 6.52
N LEU A 169 -1.17 -8.05 7.64
CA LEU A 169 0.27 -7.83 7.62
C LEU A 169 0.96 -9.17 7.44
N THR A 170 1.83 -9.24 6.45
CA THR A 170 2.69 -10.39 6.20
C THR A 170 4.12 -10.01 6.52
N GLN A 171 4.95 -10.97 6.96
CA GLN A 171 6.27 -10.69 7.51
C GLN A 171 7.17 -9.93 6.51
N GLY A 172 7.33 -8.62 6.71
CA GLY A 172 8.02 -7.72 5.77
C GLY A 172 9.47 -7.39 6.13
N CYS A 173 9.85 -7.38 7.42
CA CYS A 173 11.26 -7.17 7.83
C CYS A 173 11.96 -8.48 8.19
N LEU A 174 12.32 -9.25 7.16
CA LEU A 174 13.46 -10.15 7.26
C LEU A 174 14.71 -9.33 6.95
N GLU A 175 15.39 -8.83 7.98
CA GLU A 175 16.79 -8.45 7.79
C GLU A 175 17.56 -9.76 7.57
N PRO A 176 18.21 -9.97 6.41
CA PRO A 176 19.15 -11.06 6.29
C PRO A 176 20.29 -10.78 7.26
N ARG A 177 20.30 -11.46 8.41
CA ARG A 177 21.39 -11.48 9.40
C ARG A 177 22.68 -12.12 8.87
N PHE A 178 22.83 -12.23 7.55
CA PHE A 178 23.84 -13.05 6.92
C PHE A 178 24.66 -12.31 5.85
N PRO A 179 25.31 -11.18 6.16
CA PRO A 179 26.54 -10.82 5.45
C PRO A 179 27.77 -11.19 6.29
N LEU A 180 27.78 -10.90 7.59
CA LEU A 180 28.95 -11.09 8.45
C LEU A 180 29.32 -12.56 8.64
N LEU A 181 28.34 -13.43 8.91
CA LEU A 181 28.59 -14.87 9.06
C LEU A 181 29.13 -15.49 7.77
N PHE A 182 28.58 -15.15 6.61
CA PHE A 182 29.11 -15.64 5.34
C PHE A 182 30.49 -15.06 5.03
N VAL A 183 30.75 -13.78 5.33
CA VAL A 183 32.09 -13.19 5.17
C VAL A 183 33.10 -13.88 6.08
N VAL A 184 32.77 -14.15 7.35
CA VAL A 184 33.62 -14.91 8.28
C VAL A 184 33.87 -16.33 7.77
N ILE A 185 32.83 -17.02 7.29
CA ILE A 185 32.97 -18.37 6.71
C ILE A 185 33.90 -18.35 5.48
N MET A 186 33.75 -17.36 4.59
CA MET A 186 34.61 -17.23 3.40
C MET A 186 36.08 -16.95 3.78
N ILE A 187 36.32 -16.14 4.81
CA ILE A 187 37.68 -15.90 5.34
C ILE A 187 38.25 -17.20 5.92
N LEU A 188 37.48 -17.96 6.69
CA LEU A 188 37.92 -19.24 7.25
C LEU A 188 38.26 -20.27 6.16
N VAL A 189 37.44 -20.37 5.12
CA VAL A 189 37.66 -21.29 3.98
C VAL A 189 38.93 -20.91 3.20
N THR A 190 39.15 -19.62 2.93
CA THR A 190 40.35 -19.16 2.22
C THR A 190 41.63 -19.39 3.01
N LEU A 191 41.61 -19.14 4.33
CA LEU A 191 42.73 -19.47 5.22
C LEU A 191 43.00 -20.98 5.26
N PHE A 192 41.96 -21.80 5.35
CA PHE A 192 42.11 -23.26 5.35
C PHE A 192 42.74 -23.78 4.06
N LEU A 193 42.26 -23.34 2.89
CA LEU A 193 42.85 -23.68 1.59
C LEU A 193 44.30 -23.20 1.47
N GLY A 194 44.61 -22.00 1.96
CA GLY A 194 45.97 -21.47 2.04
C GLY A 194 46.90 -22.37 2.88
N THR A 195 46.47 -22.77 4.08
CA THR A 195 47.27 -23.66 4.93
C THR A 195 47.48 -25.04 4.33
N LEU A 196 46.46 -25.62 3.68
CA LEU A 196 46.57 -26.91 2.99
C LEU A 196 47.57 -26.82 1.83
N THR A 197 47.47 -25.81 0.98
CA THR A 197 48.41 -25.63 -0.15
C THR A 197 49.85 -25.43 0.36
N CYS A 198 50.07 -24.61 1.39
CA CYS A 198 51.35 -24.47 2.05
C CYS A 198 51.87 -25.80 2.61
N PHE A 199 51.03 -26.58 3.29
CA PHE A 199 51.38 -27.89 3.85
C PHE A 199 51.75 -28.90 2.75
N PHE A 200 50.99 -28.97 1.66
CA PHE A 200 51.29 -29.84 0.51
C PHE A 200 52.59 -29.45 -0.18
N VAL A 201 52.88 -28.15 -0.35
CA VAL A 201 54.16 -27.66 -0.89
C VAL A 201 55.31 -27.98 0.04
N TRP A 202 55.14 -27.79 1.35
CA TRP A 202 56.18 -28.07 2.35
C TRP A 202 56.50 -29.58 2.42
N LYS A 203 55.47 -30.43 2.40
CA LYS A 203 55.62 -31.89 2.32
C LYS A 203 56.31 -32.33 1.02
N ARG A 204 55.98 -31.69 -0.11
CA ARG A 204 56.63 -31.96 -1.41
C ARG A 204 58.09 -31.54 -1.40
N LYS A 205 58.42 -30.36 -0.85
CA LYS A 205 59.82 -29.92 -0.68
C LYS A 205 60.60 -30.86 0.24
N ARG A 206 60.03 -31.29 1.37
CA ARG A 206 60.68 -32.23 2.30
C ARG A 206 60.98 -33.59 1.67
N LYS A 207 60.13 -34.06 0.76
CA LYS A 207 60.40 -35.27 -0.06
C LYS A 207 61.50 -35.06 -1.10
N GLN A 208 61.65 -33.85 -1.65
CA GLN A 208 62.66 -33.52 -2.65
C GLN A 208 64.04 -33.23 -2.04
N SER A 209 64.10 -32.76 -0.78
CA SER A 209 65.34 -32.61 -0.01
C SER A 209 65.99 -33.93 0.39
N GLN A 210 65.30 -35.06 0.20
CA GLN A 210 65.78 -36.39 0.59
C GLN A 210 66.36 -37.22 -0.58
N SER A 211 66.55 -36.62 -1.78
CA SER A 211 67.18 -37.32 -2.91
C SER A 211 68.30 -36.53 -3.61
N SER A 212 69.55 -36.82 -3.16
CA SER A 212 70.83 -36.92 -3.92
C SER A 212 71.64 -35.63 -4.23
N PRO A 213 73.02 -35.62 -4.34
CA PRO A 213 73.93 -36.75 -4.69
C PRO A 213 75.35 -36.82 -4.03
N GLN A 214 76.03 -37.99 -4.10
CA GLN A 214 77.24 -38.25 -4.94
C GLN A 214 78.04 -39.53 -4.53
N GLU A 215 78.13 -40.53 -5.42
CA GLU A 215 79.25 -41.49 -5.53
C GLU A 215 79.26 -41.99 -6.99
N LEU A 216 79.98 -41.30 -7.88
CA LEU A 216 81.32 -41.61 -8.40
C LEU A 216 81.50 -43.05 -8.94
N LEU A 217 81.85 -43.12 -10.22
CA LEU A 217 82.09 -44.27 -11.08
C LEU A 217 82.83 -45.46 -10.43
N THR A 218 82.39 -46.68 -10.75
CA THR A 218 83.30 -47.72 -11.25
C THR A 218 82.67 -48.56 -12.36
N VAL A 219 83.49 -48.73 -13.39
CA VAL A 219 83.39 -49.53 -14.61
C VAL A 219 83.55 -51.03 -14.32
N TYR A 220 83.12 -51.86 -15.29
CA TYR A 220 83.29 -53.31 -15.57
C TYR A 220 81.97 -54.09 -15.54
N GLU A 221 81.73 -55.16 -16.30
CA GLU A 221 81.97 -55.55 -17.70
C GLU A 221 81.07 -56.80 -17.95
N ASP A 222 80.63 -56.93 -19.20
CA ASP A 222 79.91 -57.99 -19.93
C ASP A 222 79.55 -59.35 -19.25
N VAL A 223 78.33 -59.86 -19.49
CA VAL A 223 78.09 -61.08 -20.31
C VAL A 223 76.68 -61.04 -20.94
N LYS A 224 76.70 -60.91 -22.26
CA LYS A 224 75.70 -61.24 -23.29
C LYS A 224 74.92 -62.55 -23.08
N GLU A 225 73.60 -62.51 -23.21
CA GLU A 225 72.89 -63.47 -24.07
C GLU A 225 71.55 -62.96 -24.64
N ILE A 226 71.20 -63.53 -25.78
CA ILE A 226 70.35 -63.04 -26.87
C ILE A 226 68.91 -63.57 -26.76
N GLY A 227 67.90 -62.77 -27.14
CA GLY A 227 66.55 -63.34 -27.29
C GLY A 227 65.37 -62.44 -27.71
N ARG A 228 65.41 -61.92 -28.96
CA ARG A 228 64.26 -61.68 -29.88
C ARG A 228 63.14 -60.65 -29.56
N ASN A 229 63.14 -59.61 -30.41
CA ASN A 229 62.07 -58.76 -30.98
C ASN A 229 60.59 -59.20 -30.86
N GLN A 230 59.68 -58.24 -30.61
CA GLN A 230 58.89 -57.55 -31.66
C GLN A 230 57.96 -56.42 -31.13
N VAL A 231 58.17 -55.22 -31.69
CA VAL A 231 57.25 -54.16 -32.19
C VAL A 231 55.81 -54.06 -31.65
N GLY A 232 55.39 -52.84 -31.26
CA GLY A 232 53.96 -52.52 -31.10
C GLY A 232 53.61 -51.11 -30.62
N HIS A 233 53.82 -50.10 -31.48
CA HIS A 233 53.08 -48.84 -31.68
C HIS A 233 52.46 -48.01 -30.51
N ALA A 234 52.82 -46.72 -30.53
CA ALA A 234 52.22 -45.61 -29.79
C ALA A 234 50.71 -45.41 -30.06
N ARG A 235 50.00 -44.87 -29.05
CA ARG A 235 48.70 -44.22 -29.22
C ARG A 235 48.67 -42.87 -28.51
N VAL A 236 48.67 -41.81 -29.30
CA VAL A 236 48.19 -40.47 -28.95
C VAL A 236 46.66 -40.51 -29.02
N LEU A 237 45.97 -40.06 -27.97
CA LEU A 237 44.53 -39.80 -27.99
C LEU A 237 44.28 -38.33 -27.66
N VAL A 238 43.94 -37.59 -28.71
CA VAL A 238 43.27 -36.30 -28.70
C VAL A 238 41.76 -36.57 -28.78
N TRP A 239 40.95 -35.52 -28.50
CA TRP A 239 39.55 -35.26 -28.85
C TRP A 239 38.64 -35.16 -27.62
N LYS A 240 37.60 -34.31 -27.58
CA LYS A 240 37.22 -33.05 -28.27
C LYS A 240 35.95 -32.63 -27.53
N ILE A 241 35.83 -31.36 -27.16
CA ILE A 241 34.67 -30.81 -26.45
C ILE A 241 33.48 -30.74 -27.42
N LEU A 242 32.29 -31.17 -26.97
CA LEU A 242 31.01 -30.89 -27.63
C LEU A 242 30.08 -30.23 -26.61
N PHE A 243 29.68 -28.98 -26.88
CA PHE A 243 28.55 -28.31 -26.26
C PHE A 243 27.28 -28.64 -27.05
N GLY A 244 26.22 -29.02 -26.36
CA GLY A 244 24.86 -29.14 -26.90
C GLY A 244 23.96 -28.14 -26.19
N GLY A 245 23.21 -27.36 -26.98
CA GLY A 245 22.30 -26.30 -26.53
C GLY A 245 20.91 -26.78 -26.13
#